data_AF-V2WQE7-F1
#
_entry.id   AF-V2WQE7-F1
#
_cell.length_a   1.000
_cell.length_b   1.000
_cell.length_c   1.000
_cell.angle_alpha   90.00
_cell.angle_beta   90.00
_cell.angle_gamma   90.00
#
_symmetry.space_group_name_H-M   'P 1'
#
loop_
_entity.id
_entity.type
_entity.pdbx_description
1 polymer ?
#
loop_
_entity_poly.entity_id
_entity_poly.type
_entity_poly.pdbx_seq_one_letter_code
_entity_poly.pdbx_strand_id
1 'polypeptide(L)'
;MSQSATMMDLYDIALLLNYERATTETRFRGAKLREVVRDREDLKTVLCFFDGWHEHKGPRAGFVFDKPQQPPDDLEPDLPSNILPPNSPLISKLSDKELETIFYQARAHDGCFACIGLLQYFFDLFSNDEVISLRIRTPDGEEYHCPASQRRILEVPIILPKQMTLAMVLPENVSYSTGGGESMRHAVWVFSDEMNGNIKTVLDMASIQFGDEGRGLKGKGLFALESFEAWRSRMGVVGQGIDDDQAKISWWIRSTPRDAWLREVARRAKWRWERRDTEPWCGHCGGPVETKMRCSKCKAAHYCNSEHQKLAWPFHKRFCQ
;
A
#
# COMPACT_ATOMS: atom_id res chain seq x y z
N MET A 1 -6.33 -13.01 -36.08
CA MET A 1 -6.57 -11.67 -35.50
C MET A 1 -5.35 -11.36 -34.65
N SER A 2 -4.63 -10.25 -34.88
CA SER A 2 -3.44 -9.93 -34.07
C SER A 2 -3.90 -9.47 -32.68
N GLN A 3 -3.43 -10.13 -31.64
CA GLN A 3 -3.65 -9.68 -30.25
C GLN A 3 -3.08 -8.26 -30.11
N SER A 4 -3.90 -7.29 -29.72
CA SER A 4 -3.43 -5.96 -29.36
C SER A 4 -2.79 -6.04 -27.97
N ALA A 5 -1.50 -5.72 -27.89
CA ALA A 5 -0.80 -5.68 -26.61
C ALA A 5 -1.03 -4.33 -25.92
N THR A 6 -1.60 -4.35 -24.72
CA THR A 6 -1.76 -3.14 -23.91
C THR A 6 -0.58 -3.01 -22.96
N MET A 7 0.19 -1.94 -23.11
CA MET A 7 1.28 -1.62 -22.21
C MET A 7 0.74 -0.91 -20.96
N MET A 8 1.11 -1.41 -19.77
CA MET A 8 0.76 -0.79 -18.49
C MET A 8 1.99 -0.60 -17.63
N ASP A 9 2.07 0.51 -16.92
CA ASP A 9 3.15 0.77 -15.99
C ASP A 9 2.83 0.22 -14.60
N LEU A 10 3.63 -0.74 -14.11
CA LEU A 10 3.33 -1.41 -12.85
C LEU A 10 3.31 -0.43 -11.66
N TYR A 11 4.15 0.60 -11.69
CA TYR A 11 4.18 1.61 -10.63
C TYR A 11 2.89 2.43 -10.59
N ASP A 12 2.38 2.84 -11.76
CA ASP A 12 1.14 3.60 -11.86
C ASP A 12 -0.08 2.77 -11.47
N ILE A 13 -0.12 1.49 -11.87
CA ILE A 13 -1.17 0.56 -11.42
C ILE A 13 -1.14 0.39 -9.90
N ALA A 14 0.05 0.20 -9.31
CA ALA A 14 0.19 0.09 -7.86
C ALA A 14 -0.25 1.36 -7.12
N LEU A 15 0.04 2.56 -7.65
CA LEU A 15 -0.45 3.83 -7.10
C LEU A 15 -1.98 3.88 -7.05
N LEU A 16 -2.65 3.60 -8.18
CA LEU A 16 -4.10 3.65 -8.28
C LEU A 16 -4.75 2.62 -7.34
N LEU A 17 -4.27 1.38 -7.36
CA LEU A 17 -4.82 0.31 -6.51
C LEU A 17 -4.62 0.63 -5.03
N ASN A 18 -3.45 1.12 -4.62
CA ASN A 18 -3.18 1.43 -3.22
C ASN A 18 -4.02 2.62 -2.74
N TYR A 19 -4.20 3.66 -3.58
CA TYR A 19 -5.10 4.77 -3.29
C TYR A 19 -6.53 4.29 -3.11
N GLU A 20 -7.13 3.64 -4.12
CA GLU A 20 -8.52 3.22 -4.08
C GLU A 20 -8.79 2.28 -2.91
N ARG A 21 -7.85 1.37 -2.61
CA ARG A 21 -7.94 0.46 -1.47
C ARG A 21 -7.95 1.21 -0.14
N ALA A 22 -7.01 2.14 0.07
CA ALA A 22 -6.85 2.78 1.37
C ALA A 22 -7.96 3.81 1.65
N THR A 23 -8.40 4.56 0.63
CA THR A 23 -9.41 5.63 0.78
C THR A 23 -10.84 5.11 0.88
N THR A 24 -11.07 3.84 0.54
CA THR A 24 -12.39 3.18 0.61
C THR A 24 -12.41 1.98 1.55
N GLU A 25 -11.39 1.84 2.41
CA GLU A 25 -11.26 0.75 3.37
C GLU A 25 -12.45 0.70 4.34
N THR A 26 -13.28 -0.33 4.20
CA THR A 26 -14.57 -0.45 4.91
C THR A 26 -14.41 -0.48 6.43
N ARG A 27 -13.32 -1.06 6.96
CA ARG A 27 -13.04 -1.10 8.40
C ARG A 27 -12.83 0.28 9.01
N PHE A 28 -12.40 1.25 8.21
CA PHE A 28 -12.05 2.60 8.68
C PHE A 28 -12.93 3.68 8.04
N ARG A 29 -14.02 3.30 7.37
CA ARG A 29 -14.81 4.25 6.59
C ARG A 29 -15.36 5.38 7.48
N GLY A 30 -14.97 6.61 7.16
CA GLY A 30 -15.36 7.81 7.91
C GLY A 30 -14.72 7.92 9.31
N ALA A 31 -13.86 6.98 9.70
CA ALA A 31 -13.27 6.93 11.03
C ALA A 31 -12.24 8.05 11.22
N LYS A 32 -12.28 8.71 12.38
CA LYS A 32 -11.38 9.82 12.73
C LYS A 32 -10.39 9.39 13.79
N LEU A 33 -9.12 9.73 13.59
CA LEU A 33 -8.03 9.42 14.49
C LEU A 33 -8.17 10.27 15.77
N ARG A 34 -8.34 9.58 16.90
CA ARG A 34 -8.45 10.17 18.22
C ARG A 34 -7.12 10.16 18.97
N GLU A 35 -6.43 9.03 18.96
CA GLU A 35 -5.24 8.80 19.77
C GLU A 35 -4.15 8.10 18.97
N VAL A 36 -2.91 8.52 19.21
CA VAL A 36 -1.69 7.92 18.68
C VAL A 36 -0.75 7.68 19.86
N VAL A 37 -0.23 6.46 19.99
CA VAL A 37 0.83 6.10 20.92
C VAL A 37 1.97 5.44 20.16
N ARG A 38 3.20 5.67 20.61
CA ARG A 38 4.41 5.17 19.97
C ARG A 38 5.33 4.52 21.00
N ASP A 39 6.22 3.68 20.50
CA ASP A 39 7.24 2.98 21.27
C ASP A 39 6.63 2.16 22.41
N ARG A 40 6.90 2.56 23.65
CA ARG A 40 6.44 1.87 24.87
C ARG A 40 5.36 2.64 25.62
N GLU A 41 4.74 3.63 24.99
CA GLU A 41 3.57 4.28 25.55
C GLU A 41 2.34 3.36 25.47
N ASP A 42 1.47 3.44 26.47
CA ASP A 42 0.18 2.74 26.49
C ASP A 42 -0.95 3.67 26.11
N LEU A 43 -2.03 3.06 25.58
CA LEU A 43 -3.27 3.75 25.25
C LEU A 43 -3.90 4.33 26.52
N LYS A 44 -4.23 5.62 26.48
CA LYS A 44 -4.75 6.39 27.62
C LYS A 44 -6.25 6.57 27.53
N THR A 45 -6.82 6.57 26.32
CA THR A 45 -8.25 6.81 26.13
C THR A 45 -9.09 5.53 26.11
N VAL A 46 -8.46 4.36 26.04
CA VAL A 46 -9.11 3.04 26.01
C VAL A 46 -8.32 2.02 26.81
N LEU A 47 -9.05 1.07 27.38
CA LEU A 47 -8.44 -0.15 27.91
C LEU A 47 -8.16 -1.12 26.76
N CYS A 48 -6.90 -1.52 26.63
CA CYS A 48 -6.48 -2.57 25.70
C CYS A 48 -6.33 -3.89 26.46
N PHE A 49 -7.17 -4.87 26.15
CA PHE A 49 -7.11 -6.21 26.74
C PHE A 49 -6.31 -7.22 25.90
N PHE A 50 -5.63 -6.75 24.85
CA PHE A 50 -4.81 -7.63 24.01
C PHE A 50 -3.45 -7.84 24.67
N ASP A 51 -3.24 -9.01 25.29
CA ASP A 51 -1.99 -9.33 26.00
C ASP A 51 -0.75 -9.15 25.12
N GLY A 52 -0.84 -9.51 23.83
CA GLY A 52 0.25 -9.33 22.88
C GLY A 52 0.72 -7.87 22.74
N TRP A 53 -0.15 -6.88 22.98
CA TRP A 53 0.25 -5.47 23.02
C TRP A 53 1.16 -5.18 24.22
N HIS A 54 0.82 -5.70 25.39
CA HIS A 54 1.55 -5.45 26.65
C HIS A 54 2.83 -6.28 26.75
N GLU A 55 2.84 -7.47 26.16
CA GLU A 55 3.98 -8.39 26.18
C GLU A 55 5.04 -8.06 25.11
N HIS A 56 4.67 -7.34 24.06
CA HIS A 56 5.61 -7.00 22.98
C HIS A 56 6.75 -6.09 23.47
N LYS A 57 7.99 -6.56 23.31
CA LYS A 57 9.19 -5.88 23.82
C LYS A 57 9.79 -4.84 22.86
N GLY A 58 9.43 -4.93 21.58
CA GLY A 58 9.89 -4.03 20.53
C GLY A 58 9.10 -2.71 20.46
N PRO A 59 9.42 -1.83 19.49
CA PRO A 59 8.62 -0.64 19.21
C PRO A 59 7.15 -0.98 18.92
N ARG A 60 6.22 -0.19 19.47
CA ARG A 60 4.79 -0.33 19.21
C ARG A 60 4.24 0.95 18.56
N ALA A 61 3.25 0.80 17.70
CA ALA A 61 2.48 1.90 17.13
C ALA A 61 0.99 1.62 17.35
N GLY A 62 0.37 2.40 18.23
CA GLY A 62 -1.04 2.24 18.61
C GLY A 62 -1.87 3.40 18.08
N PHE A 63 -3.00 3.09 17.45
CA PHE A 63 -3.91 4.06 16.87
C PHE A 63 -5.34 3.77 17.32
N VAL A 64 -6.04 4.81 17.79
CA VAL A 64 -7.46 4.70 18.14
C VAL A 64 -8.27 5.60 17.26
N PHE A 65 -9.32 5.02 16.66
CA PHE A 65 -10.22 5.70 15.75
C PHE A 65 -11.65 5.67 16.28
N ASP A 66 -12.36 6.78 16.11
CA ASP A 66 -13.80 6.87 16.35
C ASP A 66 -14.53 6.92 15.01
N LYS A 67 -15.47 5.98 14.80
CA LYS A 67 -16.41 6.05 13.68
C LYS A 67 -17.60 6.93 14.04
N PRO A 68 -18.14 7.68 13.06
CA PRO A 68 -19.41 8.35 13.23
C PRO A 68 -20.52 7.32 13.48
N GLN A 69 -21.47 7.63 14.36
CA GLN A 69 -22.63 6.76 14.63
C GLN A 69 -23.49 6.55 13.38
N GLN A 70 -23.57 7.56 12.52
CA GLN A 70 -24.20 7.50 11.21
C GLN A 70 -23.22 8.03 10.17
N PRO A 71 -22.67 7.17 9.29
CA PRO A 71 -21.88 7.63 8.15
C PRO A 71 -22.77 8.46 7.21
N PRO A 72 -22.35 9.65 6.76
CA PRO A 72 -23.09 10.41 5.76
C PRO A 72 -23.28 9.60 4.45
N ASP A 73 -24.43 9.78 3.79
CA ASP A 73 -24.75 9.10 2.53
C ASP A 73 -23.76 9.45 1.40
N ASP A 74 -23.24 10.68 1.40
CA ASP A 74 -22.18 11.16 0.50
C ASP A 74 -20.87 11.34 1.24
N LEU A 75 -20.32 10.23 1.74
CA LEU A 75 -19.03 10.24 2.39
C LEU A 75 -17.94 10.52 1.36
N GLU A 76 -17.23 11.64 1.54
CA GLU A 76 -15.97 11.92 0.84
C GLU A 76 -14.94 10.80 1.06
N PRO A 77 -14.04 10.52 0.10
CA PRO A 77 -12.95 9.56 0.30
C PRO A 77 -12.18 9.83 1.60
N ASP A 78 -11.81 8.76 2.33
CA ASP A 78 -10.94 8.93 3.50
C ASP A 78 -9.53 9.24 3.00
N LEU A 79 -8.91 10.29 3.54
CA LEU A 79 -7.61 10.78 3.12
C LEU A 79 -6.73 11.05 4.36
N PRO A 80 -5.39 11.01 4.22
CA PRO A 80 -4.50 11.49 5.28
C PRO A 80 -4.84 12.90 5.76
N SER A 81 -5.26 13.78 4.86
CA SER A 81 -5.62 15.17 5.15
C SER A 81 -6.94 15.34 5.92
N ASN A 82 -7.83 14.35 5.89
CA ASN A 82 -9.12 14.40 6.59
C ASN A 82 -9.25 13.36 7.71
N ILE A 83 -8.15 12.66 8.07
CA ILE A 83 -8.17 11.62 9.10
C ILE A 83 -8.39 12.18 10.51
N LEU A 84 -8.09 13.45 10.75
CA LEU A 84 -8.27 14.11 12.04
C LEU A 84 -9.66 14.77 12.13
N PRO A 85 -10.31 14.80 13.31
CA PRO A 85 -11.46 15.68 13.52
C PRO A 85 -11.00 17.17 13.53
N PRO A 86 -11.87 18.13 13.15
CA PRO A 86 -11.49 19.55 13.01
C PRO A 86 -10.84 20.20 14.25
N ASN A 87 -11.21 19.75 15.45
CA ASN A 87 -10.69 20.26 16.72
C ASN A 87 -9.69 19.29 17.39
N SER A 88 -9.05 18.41 16.61
CA SER A 88 -8.13 17.43 17.18
C SER A 88 -6.91 18.08 17.80
N PRO A 89 -6.52 17.72 19.04
CA PRO A 89 -5.25 18.16 19.62
C PRO A 89 -4.03 17.59 18.90
N LEU A 90 -4.23 16.67 17.94
CA LEU A 90 -3.16 16.08 17.13
C LEU A 90 -2.79 16.95 15.91
N ILE A 91 -3.61 17.92 15.52
CA ILE A 91 -3.36 18.77 14.33
C ILE A 91 -2.01 19.48 14.42
N SER A 92 -1.66 20.01 15.59
CA SER A 92 -0.38 20.70 15.81
C SER A 92 0.78 19.77 16.14
N LYS A 93 0.54 18.45 16.24
CA LYS A 93 1.53 17.46 16.72
C LYS A 93 2.02 16.51 15.65
N LEU A 94 1.27 16.35 14.56
CA LEU A 94 1.57 15.40 13.50
C LEU A 94 1.82 16.14 12.19
N SER A 95 2.95 15.84 11.56
CA SER A 95 3.24 16.29 10.19
C SER A 95 2.39 15.55 9.15
N ASP A 96 2.30 16.10 7.94
CA ASP A 96 1.59 15.47 6.82
C ASP A 96 2.14 14.07 6.50
N LYS A 97 3.47 13.90 6.55
CA LYS A 97 4.11 12.59 6.39
C LYS A 97 3.68 11.60 7.48
N GLU A 98 3.61 12.04 8.74
CA GLU A 98 3.17 11.17 9.84
C GLU A 98 1.70 10.80 9.70
N LEU A 99 0.83 11.74 9.33
CA LEU A 99 -0.57 11.46 9.04
C LEU A 99 -0.72 10.47 7.89
N GLU A 100 0.08 10.62 6.83
CA GLU A 100 0.12 9.67 5.72
C GLU A 100 0.59 8.27 6.19
N THR A 101 1.68 8.19 6.96
CA THR A 101 2.17 6.91 7.51
C THR A 101 1.08 6.25 8.36
N ILE A 102 0.48 6.97 9.31
CA ILE A 102 -0.58 6.45 10.19
C ILE A 102 -1.79 5.98 9.38
N PHE A 103 -2.21 6.78 8.39
CA PHE A 103 -3.37 6.49 7.56
C PHE A 103 -3.25 5.12 6.87
N TYR A 104 -2.13 4.88 6.20
CA TYR A 104 -1.90 3.62 5.49
C TYR A 104 -1.55 2.48 6.44
N GLN A 105 -0.71 2.72 7.44
CA GLN A 105 -0.25 1.71 8.39
C GLN A 105 -1.42 1.10 9.17
N ALA A 106 -2.33 1.92 9.70
CA ALA A 106 -3.50 1.44 10.45
C ALA A 106 -4.42 0.54 9.59
N ARG A 107 -4.49 0.79 8.29
CA ARG A 107 -5.34 0.06 7.33
C ARG A 107 -4.69 -1.20 6.78
N ALA A 108 -3.40 -1.42 7.07
CA ALA A 108 -2.60 -2.46 6.42
C ALA A 108 -2.67 -3.85 7.08
N HIS A 109 -3.44 -4.03 8.15
CA HIS A 109 -3.71 -5.37 8.72
C HIS A 109 -4.29 -6.32 7.67
N ASP A 110 -3.68 -7.50 7.52
CA ASP A 110 -3.90 -8.47 6.42
C ASP A 110 -3.81 -7.84 5.02
N GLY A 111 -3.11 -6.72 4.92
CA GLY A 111 -3.03 -5.90 3.73
C GLY A 111 -2.28 -6.59 2.60
N CYS A 112 -1.32 -7.47 2.90
CA CYS A 112 -0.54 -8.20 1.90
C CYS A 112 -1.43 -9.12 1.05
N PHE A 113 -2.24 -9.97 1.67
CA PHE A 113 -3.17 -10.84 0.94
C PHE A 113 -4.26 -10.05 0.22
N ALA A 114 -4.75 -8.95 0.82
CA ALA A 114 -5.69 -8.04 0.14
C ALA A 114 -5.06 -7.40 -1.12
N CYS A 115 -3.78 -7.02 -1.06
CA CYS A 115 -3.02 -6.49 -2.20
C CYS A 115 -2.79 -7.52 -3.31
N ILE A 116 -2.54 -8.79 -2.94
CA ILE A 116 -2.47 -9.88 -3.92
C ILE A 116 -3.81 -10.04 -4.62
N GLY A 117 -4.90 -10.23 -3.88
CA GLY A 117 -6.24 -10.38 -4.46
C GLY A 117 -6.63 -9.19 -5.33
N LEU A 118 -6.31 -7.98 -4.90
CA LEU A 118 -6.60 -6.76 -5.63
C LEU A 118 -5.97 -6.70 -7.02
N LEU A 119 -4.68 -7.02 -7.14
CA LEU A 119 -4.01 -7.00 -8.45
C LEU A 119 -4.49 -8.15 -9.34
N GLN A 120 -4.85 -9.32 -8.76
CA GLN A 120 -5.52 -10.40 -9.50
C GLN A 120 -6.83 -9.90 -10.12
N TYR A 121 -7.72 -9.33 -9.31
CA TYR A 121 -9.01 -8.83 -9.80
C TYR A 121 -8.85 -7.69 -10.79
N PHE A 122 -7.83 -6.84 -10.64
CA PHE A 122 -7.55 -5.79 -11.62
C PHE A 122 -7.26 -6.37 -13.00
N PHE A 123 -6.40 -7.38 -13.09
CA PHE A 123 -6.08 -8.01 -14.38
C PHE A 123 -7.23 -8.86 -14.94
N ASP A 124 -8.07 -9.45 -14.09
CA ASP A 124 -9.28 -10.18 -14.52
C ASP A 124 -10.33 -9.29 -15.23
N LEU A 125 -10.23 -7.96 -15.09
CA LEU A 125 -11.14 -7.02 -15.74
C LEU A 125 -10.80 -6.76 -17.21
N PHE A 126 -9.65 -7.22 -17.70
CA PHE A 126 -9.26 -7.10 -19.10
C PHE A 126 -9.70 -8.35 -19.86
N SER A 127 -9.97 -8.19 -21.16
CA SER A 127 -10.47 -9.30 -21.96
C SER A 127 -9.43 -10.43 -22.10
N ASN A 128 -9.87 -11.68 -22.21
CA ASN A 128 -8.97 -12.82 -22.39
C ASN A 128 -8.14 -12.74 -23.69
N ASP A 129 -8.56 -11.92 -24.65
CA ASP A 129 -7.86 -11.70 -25.92
C ASP A 129 -6.78 -10.61 -25.83
N GLU A 130 -6.73 -9.86 -24.72
CA GLU A 130 -5.80 -8.75 -24.50
C GLU A 130 -4.53 -9.24 -23.79
N VAL A 131 -3.40 -9.10 -24.46
CA VAL A 131 -2.10 -9.37 -23.84
C VAL A 131 -1.65 -8.12 -23.10
N ILE A 132 -1.68 -8.17 -21.77
CA ILE A 132 -1.16 -7.08 -20.94
C ILE A 132 0.35 -7.23 -20.81
N SER A 133 1.09 -6.25 -21.34
CA SER A 133 2.54 -6.11 -21.13
C SER A 133 2.78 -5.11 -20.00
N LEU A 134 3.36 -5.59 -18.90
CA LEU A 134 3.74 -4.75 -17.77
C LEU A 134 5.13 -4.17 -18.02
N ARG A 135 5.23 -2.84 -18.04
CA ARG A 135 6.50 -2.13 -17.89
C ARG A 135 6.82 -2.03 -16.41
N ILE A 136 7.94 -2.62 -16.02
CA ILE A 136 8.45 -2.63 -14.66
C ILE A 136 9.63 -1.68 -14.60
N ARG A 137 9.59 -0.76 -13.64
CA ARG A 137 10.60 0.26 -13.42
C ARG A 137 10.89 0.37 -11.95
N THR A 138 12.16 0.42 -11.58
CA THR A 138 12.58 0.48 -10.19
C THR A 138 13.38 1.76 -9.89
N PRO A 139 13.53 2.14 -8.61
CA PRO A 139 14.23 3.37 -8.21
C PRO A 139 15.76 3.32 -8.41
N ASP A 140 16.34 2.14 -8.59
CA ASP A 140 17.75 1.92 -8.93
C ASP A 140 18.01 2.01 -10.45
N GLY A 141 16.95 2.00 -11.27
CA GLY A 141 17.01 2.23 -12.72
C GLY A 141 16.83 0.98 -13.56
N GLU A 142 16.44 -0.15 -12.97
CA GLU A 142 15.99 -1.32 -13.72
C GLU A 142 14.73 -0.97 -14.50
N GLU A 143 14.69 -1.36 -15.78
CA GLU A 143 13.54 -1.22 -16.65
C GLU A 143 13.45 -2.43 -17.57
N TYR A 144 12.32 -3.13 -17.52
CA TYR A 144 12.05 -4.26 -18.41
C TYR A 144 10.54 -4.47 -18.56
N HIS A 145 10.17 -5.35 -19.47
CA HIS A 145 8.79 -5.66 -19.77
C HIS A 145 8.54 -7.15 -19.53
N CYS A 146 7.41 -7.48 -18.92
CA CYS A 146 6.94 -8.86 -18.83
C CYS A 146 5.43 -8.94 -19.02
N PRO A 147 4.89 -10.02 -19.60
CA PRO A 147 3.45 -10.26 -19.60
C PRO A 147 2.89 -10.29 -18.18
N ALA A 148 1.71 -9.70 -17.96
CA ALA A 148 1.05 -9.76 -16.65
C ALA A 148 0.78 -11.20 -16.21
N SER A 149 0.60 -12.14 -17.14
CA SER A 149 0.43 -13.57 -16.87
C SER A 149 1.66 -14.26 -16.28
N GLN A 150 2.85 -13.65 -16.36
CA GLN A 150 4.08 -14.21 -15.77
C GLN A 150 4.30 -13.78 -14.31
N ARG A 151 3.44 -12.93 -13.76
CA ARG A 151 3.48 -12.55 -12.34
C ARG A 151 3.33 -13.79 -11.46
N ARG A 152 4.10 -13.84 -10.38
CA ARG A 152 4.01 -14.88 -9.36
C ARG A 152 3.85 -14.23 -8.00
N ILE A 153 3.36 -14.99 -7.04
CA ILE A 153 3.20 -14.57 -5.65
C ILE A 153 4.28 -15.28 -4.86
N LEU A 154 5.06 -14.51 -4.09
CA LEU A 154 5.93 -15.04 -3.07
C LEU A 154 5.22 -14.92 -1.73
N GLU A 155 4.83 -16.05 -1.17
CA GLU A 155 4.33 -16.17 0.20
C GLU A 155 5.50 -16.58 1.09
N VAL A 156 5.86 -15.74 2.05
CA VAL A 156 7.03 -15.99 2.90
C VAL A 156 6.81 -15.44 4.30
N PRO A 157 7.19 -16.17 5.37
CA PRO A 157 7.20 -15.62 6.71
C PRO A 157 8.31 -14.57 6.89
N ILE A 158 7.97 -13.47 7.56
CA ILE A 158 8.96 -12.54 8.12
C ILE A 158 9.28 -13.01 9.53
N ILE A 159 10.58 -13.20 9.80
CA ILE A 159 11.09 -13.67 11.08
C ILE A 159 11.19 -12.49 12.03
N LEU A 160 10.65 -12.65 13.25
CA LEU A 160 10.74 -11.69 14.35
C LEU A 160 10.54 -10.22 13.90
N PRO A 161 9.34 -9.85 13.40
CA PRO A 161 9.03 -8.46 13.09
C PRO A 161 9.38 -7.56 14.28
N LYS A 162 10.13 -6.49 14.02
CA LYS A 162 10.65 -5.62 15.09
C LYS A 162 9.57 -4.73 15.69
N GLN A 163 8.62 -4.29 14.87
CA GLN A 163 7.58 -3.36 15.28
C GLN A 163 6.21 -4.03 15.29
N MET A 164 5.47 -3.79 16.36
CA MET A 164 4.05 -4.12 16.44
C MET A 164 3.18 -2.89 16.13
N THR A 165 2.13 -3.08 15.35
CA THR A 165 1.08 -2.07 15.12
C THR A 165 -0.23 -2.56 15.70
N LEU A 166 -1.01 -1.69 16.33
CA LEU A 166 -2.37 -1.93 16.79
C LEU A 166 -3.28 -0.78 16.36
N ALA A 167 -4.35 -1.08 15.64
CA ALA A 167 -5.40 -0.13 15.31
C ALA A 167 -6.71 -0.57 15.95
N MET A 168 -7.32 0.29 16.77
CA MET A 168 -8.62 0.06 17.41
C MET A 168 -9.67 0.98 16.78
N VAL A 169 -10.82 0.42 16.40
CA VAL A 169 -11.92 1.17 15.79
C VAL A 169 -13.16 1.08 16.68
N LEU A 170 -13.63 2.24 17.14
CA LEU A 170 -14.79 2.39 18.02
C LEU A 170 -16.00 2.90 17.24
N PRO A 171 -17.25 2.57 17.65
CA PRO A 171 -17.62 1.77 18.82
C PRO A 171 -17.63 0.25 18.55
N GLU A 172 -17.20 -0.20 17.37
CA GLU A 172 -17.21 -1.63 16.98
C GLU A 172 -16.36 -2.52 17.90
N ASN A 173 -15.45 -1.93 18.69
CA ASN A 173 -14.55 -2.61 19.62
C ASN A 173 -13.70 -3.70 18.93
N VAL A 174 -13.39 -3.50 17.65
CA VAL A 174 -12.50 -4.39 16.89
C VAL A 174 -11.10 -3.79 16.87
N SER A 175 -10.12 -4.63 17.16
CA SER A 175 -8.70 -4.32 17.03
C SER A 175 -8.07 -5.08 15.88
N TYR A 176 -7.11 -4.45 15.22
CA TYR A 176 -6.32 -5.00 14.13
C TYR A 176 -4.85 -4.87 14.49
N SER A 177 -4.11 -5.99 14.51
CA SER A 177 -2.71 -6.00 14.93
C SER A 177 -1.76 -6.63 13.91
N THR A 178 -0.59 -6.02 13.70
CA THR A 178 0.48 -6.51 12.82
C THR A 178 1.78 -6.58 13.60
N GLY A 179 2.62 -7.59 13.38
CA GLY A 179 4.01 -7.61 13.90
C GLY A 179 4.20 -7.90 15.40
N GLY A 180 3.32 -8.69 16.02
CA GLY A 180 3.38 -9.01 17.46
C GLY A 180 4.01 -10.36 17.84
N GLY A 181 4.26 -11.27 16.88
CA GLY A 181 4.74 -12.63 17.14
C GLY A 181 6.16 -12.91 16.64
N GLU A 182 6.64 -14.14 16.85
CA GLU A 182 7.97 -14.57 16.37
C GLU A 182 8.05 -14.75 14.85
N SER A 183 6.90 -14.85 14.20
CA SER A 183 6.78 -14.99 12.75
C SER A 183 5.50 -14.34 12.26
N MET A 184 5.54 -13.75 11.07
CA MET A 184 4.37 -13.15 10.42
C MET A 184 4.33 -13.55 8.96
N ARG A 185 3.22 -14.15 8.52
CA ARG A 185 3.01 -14.43 7.09
C ARG A 185 2.97 -13.13 6.29
N HIS A 186 3.68 -13.09 5.18
CA HIS A 186 3.68 -11.98 4.25
C HIS A 186 3.58 -12.51 2.81
N ALA A 187 2.99 -11.71 1.93
CA ALA A 187 2.80 -12.08 0.53
C ALA A 187 3.07 -10.87 -0.36
N VAL A 188 3.87 -11.07 -1.40
CA VAL A 188 4.28 -10.02 -2.34
C VAL A 188 4.18 -10.51 -3.78
N TRP A 189 4.02 -9.57 -4.71
CA TRP A 189 4.13 -9.88 -6.13
C TRP A 189 5.59 -9.91 -6.56
N VAL A 190 5.96 -10.92 -7.33
CA VAL A 190 7.32 -11.08 -7.85
C VAL A 190 7.30 -11.23 -9.37
N PHE A 191 8.31 -10.63 -10.01
CA PHE A 191 8.42 -10.52 -11.45
C PHE A 191 9.81 -10.94 -11.94
N SER A 192 9.87 -11.35 -13.20
CA SER A 192 11.08 -11.72 -13.92
C SER A 192 10.96 -11.21 -15.37
N ASP A 193 12.08 -11.03 -16.04
CA ASP A 193 12.15 -10.71 -17.47
C ASP A 193 12.01 -11.96 -18.36
N GLU A 194 12.19 -13.15 -17.78
CA GLU A 194 12.03 -14.44 -18.45
C GLU A 194 10.92 -15.27 -17.79
N MET A 195 10.20 -16.04 -18.60
CA MET A 195 9.18 -16.95 -18.10
C MET A 195 9.83 -18.02 -17.21
N ASN A 196 9.38 -18.13 -15.95
CA ASN A 196 10.00 -18.99 -14.93
C ASN A 196 11.46 -18.64 -14.57
N GLY A 197 11.94 -17.45 -14.97
CA GLY A 197 13.26 -16.97 -14.58
C GLY A 197 13.38 -16.67 -13.09
N ASN A 198 14.59 -16.28 -12.68
CA ASN A 198 14.84 -15.84 -11.31
C ASN A 198 14.02 -14.59 -10.98
N ILE A 199 13.63 -14.45 -9.71
CA ILE A 199 12.91 -13.26 -9.25
C ILE A 199 13.85 -12.06 -9.36
N LYS A 200 13.45 -11.06 -10.15
CA LYS A 200 14.18 -9.81 -10.34
C LYS A 200 13.64 -8.69 -9.47
N THR A 201 12.33 -8.46 -9.55
CA THR A 201 11.66 -7.33 -8.89
C THR A 201 10.53 -7.81 -8.00
N VAL A 202 10.33 -7.11 -6.88
CA VAL A 202 9.24 -7.30 -5.93
C VAL A 202 8.35 -6.06 -5.94
N LEU A 203 7.03 -6.27 -6.01
CA LEU A 203 6.02 -5.29 -5.65
C LEU A 203 5.36 -5.68 -4.32
N ASP A 204 5.64 -4.89 -3.29
CA ASP A 204 5.06 -5.01 -1.95
C ASP A 204 4.17 -3.79 -1.66
N MET A 205 2.89 -3.92 -1.99
CA MET A 205 1.88 -2.88 -1.75
C MET A 205 1.41 -2.79 -0.29
N ALA A 206 1.87 -3.69 0.57
CA ALA A 206 1.53 -3.70 1.99
C ALA A 206 2.70 -3.27 2.89
N SER A 207 3.86 -2.95 2.31
CA SER A 207 5.10 -2.68 3.03
C SER A 207 4.93 -1.58 4.10
N ILE A 208 4.13 -0.55 3.85
CA ILE A 208 3.84 0.55 4.79
C ILE A 208 3.16 0.09 6.11
N GLN A 209 2.72 -1.17 6.22
CA GLN A 209 2.31 -1.78 7.49
C GLN A 209 3.41 -1.75 8.56
N PHE A 210 4.68 -1.65 8.13
CA PHE A 210 5.85 -1.54 8.98
C PHE A 210 6.25 -0.09 9.27
N GLY A 211 5.35 0.87 9.04
CA GLY A 211 5.62 2.29 9.25
C GLY A 211 6.64 2.85 8.27
N ASP A 212 7.50 3.75 8.75
CA ASP A 212 8.49 4.44 7.91
C ASP A 212 9.55 3.48 7.33
N GLU A 213 9.93 2.43 8.07
CA GLU A 213 10.83 1.37 7.57
C GLU A 213 10.20 0.53 6.45
N GLY A 214 8.86 0.56 6.36
CA GLY A 214 8.09 -0.07 5.30
C GLY A 214 8.02 0.75 4.01
N ARG A 215 8.37 2.05 4.03
CA ARG A 215 8.21 2.91 2.86
C ARG A 215 9.23 2.58 1.78
N GLY A 216 8.76 2.34 0.55
CA GLY A 216 9.62 2.21 -0.63
C GLY A 216 10.29 3.54 -1.01
N LEU A 217 10.98 3.56 -2.16
CA LEU A 217 11.66 4.77 -2.67
C LEU A 217 12.61 5.44 -1.66
N LYS A 218 13.32 4.64 -0.84
CA LYS A 218 14.18 5.15 0.24
C LYS A 218 13.41 5.99 1.26
N GLY A 219 12.30 5.46 1.78
CA GLY A 219 11.51 6.10 2.83
C GLY A 219 10.46 7.11 2.35
N LYS A 220 10.18 7.16 1.05
CA LYS A 220 9.31 8.19 0.43
C LYS A 220 8.08 7.63 -0.27
N GLY A 221 8.07 6.34 -0.63
CA GLY A 221 6.96 5.69 -1.32
C GLY A 221 5.92 5.13 -0.35
N LEU A 222 4.71 4.92 -0.86
CA LEU A 222 3.59 4.29 -0.13
C LEU A 222 3.56 2.76 -0.25
N PHE A 223 4.41 2.23 -1.12
CA PHE A 223 4.64 0.81 -1.37
C PHE A 223 6.09 0.65 -1.83
N ALA A 224 6.55 -0.59 -1.92
CA ALA A 224 7.85 -0.90 -2.49
C ALA A 224 7.72 -1.56 -3.86
N LEU A 225 8.46 -1.02 -4.83
CA LEU A 225 8.73 -1.65 -6.11
C LEU A 225 10.24 -1.57 -6.34
N GLU A 226 10.95 -2.67 -6.17
CA GLU A 226 12.42 -2.68 -6.13
C GLU A 226 12.99 -4.07 -6.47
N SER A 227 14.31 -4.16 -6.66
CA SER A 227 14.97 -5.44 -6.87
C SER A 227 14.76 -6.40 -5.70
N PHE A 228 14.77 -7.70 -5.98
CA PHE A 228 14.58 -8.75 -4.96
C PHE A 228 15.58 -8.63 -3.81
N GLU A 229 16.84 -8.31 -4.13
CA GLU A 229 17.90 -8.09 -3.14
C GLU A 229 17.61 -6.89 -2.24
N ALA A 230 17.21 -5.76 -2.81
CA ALA A 230 16.86 -4.57 -2.03
C ALA A 230 15.65 -4.82 -1.12
N TRP A 231 14.62 -5.50 -1.63
CA TRP A 231 13.46 -5.89 -0.84
C TRP A 231 13.84 -6.82 0.31
N ARG A 232 14.64 -7.85 0.04
CA ARG A 232 15.12 -8.81 1.03
C ARG A 232 15.96 -8.14 2.12
N SER A 233 16.86 -7.22 1.72
CA SER A 233 17.65 -6.41 2.65
C SER A 233 16.74 -5.60 3.58
N ARG A 234 15.68 -4.98 3.04
CA ARG A 234 14.70 -4.24 3.86
C ARG A 234 13.92 -5.15 4.80
N MET A 235 13.61 -6.39 4.43
CA MET A 235 12.97 -7.33 5.37
C MET A 235 13.86 -7.63 6.59
N GLY A 236 15.19 -7.53 6.47
CA GLY A 236 16.12 -7.57 7.60
C GLY A 236 16.12 -6.30 8.48
N VAL A 237 15.63 -5.17 7.94
CA VAL A 237 15.38 -3.95 8.72
C VAL A 237 14.05 -4.07 9.45
N VAL A 238 13.00 -4.51 8.76
CA VAL A 238 11.64 -4.70 9.31
C VAL A 238 11.57 -5.79 10.37
N GLY A 239 12.29 -6.90 10.19
CA GLY A 239 12.36 -8.04 11.11
C GLY A 239 13.79 -8.51 11.28
N GLN A 240 14.00 -9.82 11.33
CA GLN A 240 15.31 -10.48 11.20
C GLN A 240 15.51 -11.09 9.80
N GLY A 241 14.68 -10.71 8.83
CA GLY A 241 14.70 -11.24 7.48
C GLY A 241 13.45 -12.08 7.18
N ILE A 242 13.56 -12.88 6.13
CA ILE A 242 12.52 -13.81 5.67
C ILE A 242 12.95 -15.25 5.92
N ASP A 243 11.99 -16.14 6.12
CA ASP A 243 12.19 -17.58 6.23
C ASP A 243 12.10 -18.22 4.84
N ASP A 244 13.25 -18.40 4.19
CA ASP A 244 13.31 -19.00 2.84
C ASP A 244 12.87 -20.46 2.83
N ASP A 245 13.09 -21.20 3.92
CA ASP A 245 12.73 -22.63 3.99
C ASP A 245 11.20 -22.81 3.96
N GLN A 246 10.46 -21.78 4.37
CA GLN A 246 9.01 -21.73 4.31
C GLN A 246 8.45 -20.91 3.15
N ALA A 247 9.32 -20.36 2.29
CA ALA A 247 8.90 -19.60 1.14
C ALA A 247 8.14 -20.48 0.14
N LYS A 248 7.03 -19.96 -0.39
CA LYS A 248 6.20 -20.63 -1.39
C LYS A 248 5.95 -19.70 -2.56
N ILE A 249 6.02 -20.27 -3.76
CA ILE A 249 5.62 -19.60 -4.98
C ILE A 249 4.24 -20.09 -5.38
N SER A 250 3.30 -19.17 -5.48
CA SER A 250 1.95 -19.44 -5.98
C SER A 250 1.63 -18.55 -7.17
N TRP A 251 0.70 -18.99 -8.01
CA TRP A 251 0.20 -18.21 -9.15
C TRP A 251 -1.07 -17.45 -8.83
N TRP A 252 -1.77 -17.89 -7.77
CA TRP A 252 -3.09 -17.41 -7.42
C TRP A 252 -3.40 -17.68 -5.95
N ILE A 253 -3.98 -16.70 -5.24
CA ILE A 253 -4.62 -16.94 -3.94
C ILE A 253 -6.13 -17.13 -4.08
N ARG A 254 -6.69 -17.97 -3.19
CA ARG A 254 -8.13 -18.22 -3.12
C ARG A 254 -8.88 -16.99 -2.59
N SER A 255 -10.19 -17.00 -2.81
CA SER A 255 -11.12 -15.96 -2.38
C SER A 255 -11.03 -15.67 -0.88
N THR A 256 -11.18 -14.41 -0.53
CA THR A 256 -11.28 -13.89 0.83
C THR A 256 -12.70 -13.36 1.11
N PRO A 257 -13.11 -13.18 2.37
CA PRO A 257 -14.35 -12.48 2.69
C PRO A 257 -14.42 -11.04 2.17
N ARG A 258 -13.30 -10.47 1.71
CA ARG A 258 -13.17 -9.07 1.27
C ARG A 258 -13.30 -8.91 -0.25
N ASP A 259 -13.49 -10.01 -0.98
CA ASP A 259 -13.44 -10.03 -2.44
C ASP A 259 -14.44 -9.10 -3.12
N ALA A 260 -15.66 -8.99 -2.59
CA ALA A 260 -16.67 -8.11 -3.17
C ALA A 260 -16.19 -6.65 -3.18
N TRP A 261 -15.62 -6.19 -2.06
CA TRP A 261 -15.05 -4.85 -1.95
C TRP A 261 -13.77 -4.71 -2.80
N LEU A 262 -12.86 -5.69 -2.78
CA LEU A 262 -11.63 -5.64 -3.56
C LEU A 262 -11.87 -5.63 -5.08
N ARG A 263 -12.89 -6.34 -5.57
CA ARG A 263 -13.33 -6.27 -6.97
C ARG A 263 -13.82 -4.88 -7.34
N GLU A 264 -14.52 -4.22 -6.42
CA GLU A 264 -14.99 -2.85 -6.64
C GLU A 264 -13.83 -1.84 -6.65
N VAL A 265 -12.87 -1.99 -5.75
CA VAL A 265 -11.60 -1.24 -5.77
C VAL A 265 -10.87 -1.43 -7.11
N ALA A 266 -10.78 -2.67 -7.60
CA ALA A 266 -10.17 -2.98 -8.90
C ALA A 266 -10.90 -2.30 -10.06
N ARG A 267 -12.24 -2.29 -10.06
CA ARG A 267 -13.05 -1.60 -11.09
C ARG A 267 -12.79 -0.09 -11.09
N ARG A 268 -12.76 0.55 -9.93
CA ARG A 268 -12.44 1.98 -9.82
C ARG A 268 -11.03 2.27 -10.34
N ALA A 269 -10.04 1.47 -9.95
CA ALA A 269 -8.67 1.64 -10.44
C ALA A 269 -8.60 1.47 -11.97
N LYS A 270 -9.30 0.49 -12.55
CA LYS A 270 -9.37 0.31 -14.02
C LYS A 270 -10.03 1.50 -14.71
N TRP A 271 -11.16 1.97 -14.18
CA TRP A 271 -11.86 3.14 -14.70
C TRP A 271 -10.93 4.37 -14.74
N ARG A 272 -10.14 4.59 -13.68
CA ARG A 272 -9.15 5.68 -13.63
C ARG A 272 -8.00 5.47 -14.61
N TRP A 273 -7.48 4.25 -14.71
CA TRP A 273 -6.44 3.89 -15.67
C TRP A 273 -6.86 4.17 -17.12
N GLU A 274 -8.09 3.83 -17.49
CA GLU A 274 -8.63 4.04 -18.85
C GLU A 274 -8.87 5.52 -19.17
N ARG A 275 -9.04 6.37 -18.15
CA ARG A 275 -9.31 7.82 -18.30
C ARG A 275 -8.08 8.69 -18.05
N ARG A 276 -6.90 8.08 -17.91
CA ARG A 276 -5.63 8.75 -17.54
C ARG A 276 -5.26 9.96 -18.39
N ASP A 277 -5.66 9.96 -19.66
CA ASP A 277 -5.36 11.05 -20.59
C ASP A 277 -6.16 12.32 -20.30
N THR A 278 -7.34 12.17 -19.68
CA THR A 278 -8.27 13.26 -19.36
C THR A 278 -8.40 13.54 -17.86
N GLU A 279 -8.14 12.53 -17.03
CA GLU A 279 -8.30 12.56 -15.57
C GLU A 279 -7.03 12.03 -14.90
N PRO A 280 -5.95 12.83 -14.87
CA PRO A 280 -4.67 12.38 -14.34
C PRO A 280 -4.72 12.19 -12.81
N TRP A 281 -3.77 11.41 -12.30
CA TRP A 281 -3.58 11.21 -10.87
C TRP A 281 -2.24 11.72 -10.38
N CYS A 282 -2.12 11.82 -9.07
CA CYS A 282 -0.89 12.21 -8.43
C CYS A 282 0.12 11.07 -8.49
N GLY A 283 1.30 11.32 -9.05
CA GLY A 283 2.41 10.36 -9.13
C GLY A 283 3.09 10.00 -7.80
N HIS A 284 2.50 10.38 -6.65
CA HIS A 284 2.95 9.99 -5.31
C HIS A 284 1.87 9.23 -4.55
N CYS A 285 0.67 9.81 -4.45
CA CYS A 285 -0.42 9.22 -3.65
C CYS A 285 -1.47 8.47 -4.48
N GLY A 286 -1.45 8.57 -5.82
CA GLY A 286 -2.45 7.97 -6.69
C GLY A 286 -3.83 8.64 -6.65
N GLY A 287 -4.01 9.72 -5.88
CA GLY A 287 -5.28 10.46 -5.79
C GLY A 287 -5.58 11.32 -7.03
N PRO A 288 -6.84 11.77 -7.20
CA PRO A 288 -7.20 12.70 -8.26
C PRO A 288 -6.43 14.02 -8.09
N VAL A 289 -6.10 14.65 -9.21
CA VAL A 289 -5.37 15.92 -9.21
C VAL A 289 -6.31 17.02 -9.67
N GLU A 290 -6.79 17.83 -8.73
CA GLU A 290 -7.57 19.04 -9.03
C GLU A 290 -6.67 20.22 -9.45
N THR A 291 -5.41 20.19 -9.04
CA THR A 291 -4.46 21.27 -9.27
C THR A 291 -3.79 21.13 -10.64
N LYS A 292 -3.40 22.23 -11.29
CA LYS A 292 -2.63 22.17 -12.56
C LYS A 292 -1.15 21.82 -12.35
N MET A 293 -0.79 21.23 -11.21
CA MET A 293 0.59 20.96 -10.85
C MET A 293 1.08 19.71 -11.59
N ARG A 294 1.88 19.96 -12.64
CA ARG A 294 2.54 18.94 -13.44
C ARG A 294 4.04 19.17 -13.49
N CYS A 295 4.79 18.11 -13.73
CA CYS A 295 6.24 18.20 -13.95
C CYS A 295 6.52 19.18 -15.10
N SER A 296 7.37 20.18 -14.86
CA SER A 296 7.70 21.21 -15.86
C SER A 296 8.49 20.66 -17.04
N LYS A 297 9.21 19.55 -16.85
CA LYS A 297 10.02 18.88 -17.87
C LYS A 297 9.15 18.03 -18.80
N CYS A 298 8.60 16.91 -18.30
CA CYS A 298 7.85 15.98 -19.14
C CYS A 298 6.40 16.40 -19.41
N LYS A 299 5.82 17.28 -18.58
CA LYS A 299 4.40 17.72 -18.62
C LYS A 299 3.35 16.60 -18.50
N ALA A 300 3.76 15.35 -18.33
CA ALA A 300 2.90 14.18 -18.23
C ALA A 300 2.61 13.76 -16.77
N ALA A 301 3.60 13.88 -15.88
CA ALA A 301 3.41 13.54 -14.46
C ALA A 301 2.71 14.67 -13.71
N HIS A 302 1.67 14.33 -12.94
CA HIS A 302 0.85 15.26 -12.17
C HIS A 302 1.01 15.01 -10.66
N TYR A 303 0.80 16.03 -9.84
CA TYR A 303 0.96 15.95 -8.39
C TYR A 303 -0.10 16.78 -7.68
N CYS A 304 -0.54 16.35 -6.50
CA CYS A 304 -1.45 17.16 -5.68
C CYS A 304 -0.80 18.50 -5.29
N ASN A 305 0.47 18.47 -4.91
CA ASN A 305 1.23 19.61 -4.42
C ASN A 305 2.76 19.42 -4.62
N SER A 306 3.54 20.43 -4.20
CA SER A 306 5.00 20.43 -4.37
C SER A 306 5.74 19.40 -3.52
N GLU A 307 5.16 18.99 -2.40
CA GLU A 307 5.71 17.94 -1.56
C GLU A 307 5.59 16.58 -2.22
N HIS A 308 4.41 16.25 -2.76
CA HIS A 308 4.19 15.01 -3.51
C HIS A 308 5.14 14.90 -4.71
N GLN A 309 5.42 16.01 -5.41
CA GLN A 309 6.43 16.01 -6.47
C GLN A 309 7.82 15.68 -5.92
N LYS A 310 8.24 16.26 -4.79
CA LYS A 310 9.54 15.99 -4.15
C LYS A 310 9.66 14.55 -3.64
N LEU A 311 8.57 13.98 -3.12
CA LEU A 311 8.51 12.60 -2.64
C LEU A 311 8.61 11.60 -3.80
N ALA A 312 7.92 11.86 -4.91
CA ALA A 312 7.98 11.03 -6.12
C ALA A 312 9.28 11.22 -6.93
N TRP A 313 9.99 12.34 -6.77
CA TRP A 313 11.16 12.69 -7.58
C TRP A 313 12.26 11.62 -7.67
N PRO A 314 12.65 10.91 -6.58
CA PRO A 314 13.68 9.87 -6.65
C PRO A 314 13.38 8.78 -7.68
N PHE A 315 12.11 8.44 -7.87
CA PHE A 315 11.64 7.53 -8.90
C PHE A 315 11.47 8.28 -10.23
N HIS A 316 10.68 9.35 -10.23
CA HIS A 316 10.28 10.05 -11.45
C HIS A 316 11.47 10.57 -12.27
N LYS A 317 12.53 11.08 -11.62
CA LYS A 317 13.67 11.70 -12.31
C LYS A 317 14.38 10.80 -13.32
N ARG A 318 14.33 9.48 -13.13
CA ARG A 318 14.99 8.50 -14.00
C ARG A 318 14.25 8.31 -15.32
N PHE A 319 12.94 8.51 -15.30
CA PHE A 319 12.05 8.27 -16.43
C PHE A 319 11.40 9.55 -16.94
N CYS A 320 11.80 10.69 -16.38
CA CYS A 320 11.33 12.01 -16.79
C CYS A 320 12.07 12.43 -18.06
N GLN A 321 11.40 12.23 -19.19
CA GLN A 321 11.84 12.69 -20.51
C GLN A 321 11.20 14.05 -20.81
#